data_AF-A0A5D0CQ09-F1
#
_entry.id   AF-A0A5D0CQ09-F1
#
_cell.length_a   1.000
_cell.length_b   1.000
_cell.length_c   1.000
_cell.angle_alpha   90.00
_cell.angle_beta   90.00
_cell.angle_gamma   90.00
#
_symmetry.space_group_name_H-M   'P 1'
#
loop_
_entity.id
_entity.type
_entity.pdbx_description
1 polymer ?
#
loop_
_entity_poly.entity_id
_entity_poly.type
_entity_poly.pdbx_seq_one_letter_code
_entity_poly.pdbx_strand_id
1 'polypeptide(L)'
;MAIVINLDVMLAKRKMSVTELSERVGITMVNLSILKNGKAKAIRFSTLEAICQALDCQPGDILEYRGEDVERRTQDLSSFDGYGDDVKPDD
;
A
#
# COMPACT_ATOMS: atom_id res chain seq x y z
N MET A 1 -3.81 12.78 -3.04
CA MET A 1 -4.09 12.14 -1.73
C MET A 1 -2.91 11.25 -1.41
N ALA A 2 -2.37 11.32 -0.21
CA ALA A 2 -1.17 10.58 0.17
C ALA A 2 -1.45 9.14 0.66
N ILE A 3 -2.73 8.72 0.70
CA ILE A 3 -3.14 7.35 1.07
C ILE A 3 -3.52 6.58 -0.20
N VAL A 4 -2.82 5.48 -0.43
CA VAL A 4 -3.08 4.51 -1.51
C VAL A 4 -3.79 3.29 -0.93
N ILE A 5 -4.74 2.73 -1.69
CA ILE A 5 -5.50 1.54 -1.32
C ILE A 5 -5.07 0.38 -2.21
N ASN A 6 -4.43 -0.64 -1.64
CA ASN A 6 -3.86 -1.80 -2.34
C ASN A 6 -4.80 -3.02 -2.31
N LEU A 7 -6.12 -2.79 -2.32
CA LEU A 7 -7.12 -3.86 -2.20
C LEU A 7 -7.10 -4.81 -3.42
N ASP A 8 -6.80 -4.29 -4.61
CA ASP A 8 -6.64 -5.07 -5.83
C ASP A 8 -5.47 -6.06 -5.74
N VAL A 9 -4.34 -5.64 -5.18
CA VAL A 9 -3.17 -6.48 -4.92
C VAL A 9 -3.54 -7.60 -3.94
N MET A 10 -4.30 -7.28 -2.88
CA MET A 10 -4.72 -8.27 -1.90
C MET A 10 -5.71 -9.29 -2.46
N LEU A 11 -6.65 -8.86 -3.31
CA LEU A 11 -7.55 -9.75 -4.04
C LEU A 11 -6.76 -10.73 -4.94
N ALA A 12 -5.76 -10.23 -5.66
CA ALA A 12 -4.90 -11.06 -6.51
C ALA A 12 -4.09 -12.07 -5.69
N LYS A 13 -3.46 -11.63 -4.58
CA LYS A 13 -2.69 -12.50 -3.67
C LYS A 13 -3.55 -13.62 -3.07
N ARG A 14 -4.83 -13.37 -2.81
CA ARG A 14 -5.78 -14.34 -2.25
C ARG A 14 -6.58 -15.11 -3.31
N LYS A 15 -6.35 -14.84 -4.61
CA LYS A 15 -7.12 -15.40 -5.73
C LYS A 15 -8.63 -15.23 -5.55
N MET A 16 -9.05 -14.12 -4.96
CA MET A 16 -10.44 -13.83 -4.64
C MET A 16 -10.98 -12.77 -5.61
N SER A 17 -12.23 -12.93 -6.04
CA SER A 17 -12.91 -11.92 -6.87
C SER A 17 -13.53 -10.82 -6.00
N VAL A 18 -13.76 -9.64 -6.59
CA VAL A 18 -14.44 -8.54 -5.87
C VAL A 18 -15.89 -8.91 -5.52
N THR A 19 -16.53 -9.74 -6.34
CA THR A 19 -17.89 -10.25 -6.11
C THR A 19 -17.91 -11.15 -4.88
N GLU A 20 -16.97 -12.09 -4.81
CA GLU A 20 -16.85 -12.98 -3.65
C GLU A 20 -16.55 -12.20 -2.36
N LEU A 21 -15.67 -11.19 -2.42
CA LEU A 21 -15.41 -10.32 -1.28
C LEU A 21 -16.67 -9.53 -0.86
N SER A 22 -17.48 -9.07 -1.82
CA SER A 22 -18.75 -8.38 -1.56
C SER A 22 -19.73 -9.24 -0.79
N GLU A 23 -19.84 -10.53 -1.15
CA GLU A 23 -20.68 -11.50 -0.46
C GLU A 23 -20.18 -11.79 0.96
N ARG A 24 -18.86 -11.99 1.14
CA ARG A 24 -18.26 -12.26 2.46
C ARG A 24 -18.35 -11.09 3.43
N VAL A 25 -18.16 -9.87 2.93
CA VAL A 25 -18.08 -8.65 3.75
C VAL A 25 -19.47 -8.01 3.97
N GLY A 26 -20.48 -8.40 3.18
CA GLY A 26 -21.83 -7.84 3.28
C GLY A 26 -21.93 -6.38 2.84
N ILE A 27 -21.04 -5.94 1.93
CA ILE A 27 -20.99 -4.58 1.41
C ILE A 27 -21.26 -4.60 -0.09
N THR A 28 -21.97 -3.59 -0.60
CA THR A 28 -22.29 -3.49 -2.02
C THR A 28 -21.04 -3.47 -2.90
N MET A 29 -21.11 -4.11 -4.07
CA MET A 29 -20.03 -4.07 -5.07
C MET A 29 -19.63 -2.65 -5.47
N VAL A 30 -20.57 -1.69 -5.43
CA VAL A 30 -20.30 -0.27 -5.73
C VAL A 30 -19.28 0.30 -4.73
N ASN A 31 -19.49 0.09 -3.43
CA ASN A 31 -18.57 0.58 -2.40
C ASN A 31 -17.20 -0.10 -2.47
N LEU A 32 -17.18 -1.42 -2.72
CA LEU A 32 -15.94 -2.17 -2.92
C LEU A 32 -15.16 -1.73 -4.16
N SER A 33 -15.85 -1.41 -5.25
CA SER A 33 -15.22 -0.90 -6.47
C SER A 33 -14.58 0.48 -6.26
N ILE A 34 -15.22 1.35 -5.48
CA ILE A 34 -14.66 2.66 -5.11
C ILE A 34 -13.38 2.48 -4.28
N LEU A 35 -13.38 1.54 -3.32
CA LEU A 35 -12.21 1.19 -2.51
C LEU A 35 -11.09 0.59 -3.37
N LYS A 36 -11.40 -0.42 -4.18
CA LYS A 36 -10.45 -1.12 -5.05
C LYS A 36 -9.72 -0.16 -6.01
N ASN A 37 -10.44 0.80 -6.58
CA ASN A 37 -9.87 1.75 -7.53
C ASN A 37 -9.21 2.98 -6.86
N GLY A 38 -9.04 2.98 -5.53
CA GLY A 38 -8.41 4.07 -4.79
C GLY A 38 -9.19 5.40 -4.81
N LYS A 39 -10.49 5.39 -5.16
CA LYS A 39 -11.34 6.58 -5.24
C LYS A 39 -12.04 6.89 -3.92
N ALA A 40 -11.89 6.03 -2.92
CA ALA A 40 -12.51 6.21 -1.61
C ALA A 40 -11.86 7.40 -0.86
N LYS A 41 -12.70 8.28 -0.32
CA LYS A 41 -12.26 9.38 0.56
C LYS A 41 -12.19 8.96 2.03
N ALA A 42 -12.96 7.94 2.41
CA ALA A 42 -13.05 7.42 3.76
C ALA A 42 -13.44 5.94 3.70
N ILE A 43 -13.05 5.21 4.75
CA ILE A 43 -13.47 3.82 5.01
C ILE A 43 -13.86 3.73 6.49
N ARG A 44 -14.97 3.04 6.80
CA ARG A 44 -15.33 2.75 8.19
C ARG A 44 -14.43 1.64 8.72
N PHE A 45 -14.02 1.70 9.99
CA PHE A 45 -13.21 0.63 10.57
C PHE A 45 -13.90 -0.73 10.53
N SER A 46 -15.21 -0.80 10.70
CA SER A 46 -15.96 -2.06 10.55
C SER A 46 -15.85 -2.66 9.14
N THR A 47 -15.82 -1.82 8.11
CA THR A 47 -15.57 -2.26 6.74
C THR A 47 -14.15 -2.77 6.57
N LEU A 48 -13.17 -2.03 7.09
CA LEU A 48 -11.76 -2.42 7.02
C LEU A 48 -11.51 -3.75 7.75
N GLU A 49 -12.07 -3.91 8.95
CA GLU A 49 -12.02 -5.13 9.75
C GLU A 49 -12.61 -6.32 8.99
N ALA A 50 -13.81 -6.19 8.44
CA ALA A 50 -14.45 -7.27 7.70
C ALA A 50 -13.66 -7.67 6.44
N ILE A 51 -13.04 -6.70 5.75
CA ILE A 51 -12.14 -6.99 4.63
C ILE A 51 -10.89 -7.73 5.12
N CYS A 52 -10.28 -7.29 6.22
CA CYS A 52 -9.10 -7.94 6.80
C CYS A 52 -9.40 -9.40 7.22
N GLN A 53 -10.56 -9.64 7.81
CA GLN A 53 -11.01 -11.00 8.15
C GLN A 53 -11.27 -11.85 6.90
N ALA A 54 -11.95 -11.31 5.89
CA ALA A 54 -12.27 -12.04 4.66
C ALA A 54 -11.03 -12.39 3.82
N LEU A 55 -10.02 -11.52 3.82
CA LEU A 55 -8.77 -11.68 3.07
C LEU A 55 -7.62 -12.22 3.91
N ASP A 56 -7.81 -12.47 5.21
CA ASP A 56 -6.76 -12.89 6.15
C ASP A 56 -5.50 -12.01 6.00
N CYS A 57 -5.66 -10.70 6.24
CA CYS A 57 -4.61 -9.71 6.08
C CYS A 57 -4.63 -8.63 7.16
N GLN A 58 -3.59 -7.80 7.18
CA GLN A 58 -3.50 -6.67 8.08
C GLN A 58 -3.96 -5.37 7.40
N PRO A 59 -4.43 -4.36 8.16
CA PRO A 59 -4.78 -3.06 7.61
C PRO A 59 -3.66 -2.40 6.79
N GLY A 60 -2.39 -2.61 7.18
CA GLY A 60 -1.21 -2.11 6.46
C GLY A 60 -0.98 -2.77 5.10
N ASP A 61 -1.58 -3.93 4.83
CA ASP A 61 -1.57 -4.54 3.51
C ASP A 61 -2.55 -3.85 2.54
N ILE A 62 -3.56 -3.16 3.08
CA ILE A 62 -4.63 -2.49 2.31
C ILE A 62 -4.35 -1.00 2.21
N LEU A 63 -3.90 -0.35 3.29
CA LEU A 63 -3.71 1.09 3.38
C LEU A 63 -2.23 1.43 3.44
N GLU A 64 -1.76 2.21 2.47
CA GLU A 64 -0.37 2.64 2.37
C GLU A 64 -0.30 4.17 2.35
N TYR A 65 0.49 4.76 3.25
CA TYR A 65 0.80 6.18 3.18
C TYR A 65 2.07 6.38 2.35
N ARG A 66 1.94 7.06 1.20
CA ARG A 66 3.08 7.35 0.31
C ARG A 66 3.73 8.71 0.53
N GLY A 67 3.11 9.61 1.30
CA GLY A 67 3.62 10.97 1.55
C GLY A 67 3.90 11.76 0.26
N GLU A 68 4.39 12.99 0.39
CA GLU A 68 5.02 13.74 -0.71
C GLU A 68 6.57 13.73 -0.58
N ASP A 69 7.10 13.15 0.51
CA ASP A 69 8.52 13.22 0.89
C ASP A 69 9.33 11.96 0.58
N VAL A 70 8.71 10.93 0.01
CA VAL A 70 9.44 9.71 -0.40
C VAL A 70 10.34 10.01 -1.61
N GLU A 71 9.97 10.95 -2.49
CA GLU A 71 10.81 11.35 -3.62
C GLU A 71 12.10 12.10 -3.20
N ARG A 72 12.09 12.82 -2.07
CA ARG A 72 13.29 13.52 -1.56
C ARG A 72 14.26 12.60 -0.84
N ARG A 73 13.79 11.61 -0.06
CA ARG A 73 14.69 10.71 0.70
C ARG A 73 15.45 9.71 -0.18
N THR A 74 14.92 9.29 -1.33
CA THR A 74 15.63 8.39 -2.25
C THR A 74 16.71 9.12 -3.07
N GLN A 75 16.55 10.41 -3.39
CA GLN A 75 17.60 11.19 -4.05
C GLN A 75 18.83 11.40 -3.15
N ASP A 76 18.63 11.62 -1.85
CA ASP A 76 19.73 11.81 -0.89
C ASP A 76 20.57 10.54 -0.69
N LEU A 77 19.95 9.35 -0.74
CA LEU A 77 20.66 8.06 -0.61
C LEU A 77 21.48 7.69 -1.86
N SER A 78 21.16 8.25 -3.03
CA SER A 78 21.94 8.09 -4.26
C SER A 78 23.08 9.11 -4.43
N SER A 79 23.20 10.06 -3.50
CA SER A 79 24.28 11.07 -3.50
C SER A 79 25.43 10.73 -2.56
N PHE A 80 25.37 9.57 -1.89
CA PHE A 80 26.41 9.05 -1.01
C PHE A 80 27.35 8.09 -1.75
N ASP A 81 27.76 8.44 -2.98
CA ASP A 81 28.98 7.88 -3.58
C ASP A 81 30.18 8.60 -2.96
N GLY A 82 30.38 8.35 -1.66
CA GLY A 82 31.51 8.85 -0.91
C GLY A 82 32.78 8.07 -1.27
N TYR A 83 33.76 8.83 -1.75
CA TYR A 83 35.20 8.66 -1.52
C TYR A 83 35.80 7.28 -1.85
N GLY A 84 36.37 7.17 -3.05
CA GLY A 84 37.54 6.32 -3.22
C GLY A 84 38.66 6.89 -2.34
N ASP A 85 39.03 6.15 -1.31
CA ASP A 85 40.25 6.39 -0.53
C ASP A 85 41.46 6.39 -1.47
N ASP A 86 41.92 7.58 -1.86
CA ASP A 86 43.31 7.82 -2.26
C ASP A 86 44.19 7.65 -1.01
N VAL A 87 44.44 6.39 -0.63
CA VAL A 87 45.53 6.04 0.30
C VAL A 87 46.84 6.32 -0.42
N LYS A 88 47.43 7.48 -0.15
CA LYS A 88 48.79 7.78 -0.58
C LYS A 88 49.76 6.96 0.28
N PRO A 89 50.64 6.12 -0.30
CA PRO A 89 51.72 5.51 0.47
C PRO A 89 52.76 6.59 0.81
N ASP A 90 53.15 6.63 2.09
CA ASP A 90 54.24 7.45 2.60
C ASP A 90 55.59 6.97 2.02
N ASP A 91 56.32 7.88 1.36
CA ASP A 91 57.76 7.83 1.07
C ASP A 91 58.37 9.21 1.40
#